data_AF-A0A3D1QY73-F1
#
_entry.id   AF-A0A3D1QY73-F1
#
_cell.length_a   1.000
_cell.length_b   1.000
_cell.length_c   1.000
_cell.angle_alpha   90.00
_cell.angle_beta   90.00
_cell.angle_gamma   90.00
#
_symmetry.space_group_name_H-M   'P 1'
#
loop_
_entity.id
_entity.type
_entity.pdbx_description
1 polymer ?
#
loop_
_entity_poly.entity_id
_entity_poly.type
_entity_poly.pdbx_seq_one_letter_code
_entity_poly.pdbx_strand_id
1 'polypeptide(L)'
;IVERCEKSGELLILLIGRPYHVDPLINHKITEMIADLGVSVITEDCLPLEQRSDLSKTGILTQWAYPNRMYDAAIWAGERRNVEVVQLNSFGCGPDAVSVDEVKAILGEYGKTHTLIRIDEITSPGSVRLRIRSLIESV
;
A
#
# COMPACT_ATOMS: atom_id res chain seq x y z
N ILE A 1 1.26 -9.94 13.58
CA ILE A 1 1.90 -10.12 12.24
C ILE A 1 3.10 -9.20 12.12
N VAL A 2 2.92 -7.88 12.25
CA VAL A 2 4.00 -6.86 12.20
C VAL A 2 5.22 -7.23 13.04
N GLU A 3 5.06 -7.39 14.36
CA GLU A 3 6.18 -7.71 15.26
C GLU A 3 6.93 -9.01 14.89
N ARG A 4 6.20 -10.00 14.36
CA ARG A 4 6.81 -11.26 13.93
C ARG A 4 7.71 -11.01 12.72
N CYS A 5 7.18 -10.34 11.69
CA CYS A 5 7.92 -10.04 10.46
C CYS A 5 9.11 -9.12 10.73
N GLU A 6 8.98 -8.15 11.64
CA GLU A 6 10.08 -7.29 12.06
C GLU A 6 11.20 -8.08 12.75
N LYS A 7 10.87 -9.03 13.63
CA LYS A 7 11.85 -9.90 14.30
C LYS A 7 12.52 -10.91 13.36
N SER A 8 11.77 -11.47 12.40
CA SER A 8 12.28 -12.46 11.45
C SER A 8 12.96 -11.84 10.22
N GLY A 9 12.76 -10.55 9.97
CA GLY A 9 13.17 -9.88 8.75
C GLY A 9 12.35 -10.29 7.52
N GLU A 10 11.24 -11.01 7.71
CA GLU A 10 10.35 -11.41 6.63
C GLU A 10 9.70 -10.18 5.98
N LEU A 11 9.57 -10.23 4.65
CA LEU A 11 8.84 -9.22 3.89
C LEU A 11 7.38 -9.16 4.34
N LEU A 12 6.91 -7.94 4.58
CA LEU A 12 5.53 -7.61 4.86
C LEU A 12 5.03 -6.66 3.76
N ILE A 13 3.96 -7.03 3.08
CA ILE A 13 3.28 -6.13 2.15
C ILE A 13 2.19 -5.37 2.89
N LEU A 14 2.25 -4.04 2.83
CA LEU A 14 1.19 -3.15 3.27
C LEU A 14 0.33 -2.77 2.06
N LEU A 15 -0.88 -3.32 2.01
CA LEU A 15 -1.86 -3.06 0.97
C LEU A 15 -2.70 -1.86 1.38
N ILE A 16 -2.60 -0.77 0.62
CA ILE A 16 -3.35 0.48 0.88
C ILE A 16 -4.30 0.77 -0.28
N GLY A 17 -5.41 1.44 0.00
CA GLY A 17 -6.37 1.81 -1.02
C GLY A 17 -7.56 2.56 -0.47
N ARG A 18 -8.62 2.63 -1.27
CA ARG A 18 -9.91 3.19 -0.87
C ARG A 18 -10.69 2.17 -0.04
N PRO A 19 -11.63 2.62 0.82
CA PRO A 19 -12.43 1.72 1.65
C PRO A 19 -13.16 0.64 0.87
N TYR A 20 -13.63 0.95 -0.35
CA TYR A 20 -14.36 0.00 -1.18
C TYR A 20 -13.45 -1.05 -1.85
N HIS A 21 -12.12 -0.90 -1.82
CA HIS A 21 -11.20 -1.91 -2.36
C HIS A 21 -11.16 -3.19 -1.53
N VAL A 22 -11.76 -3.21 -0.34
CA VAL A 22 -11.97 -4.42 0.47
C VAL A 22 -13.13 -5.28 -0.04
N ASP A 23 -14.03 -4.73 -0.87
CA ASP A 23 -15.17 -5.47 -1.40
C ASP A 23 -14.68 -6.64 -2.27
N PRO A 24 -15.13 -7.90 -2.04
CA PRO A 24 -14.67 -9.07 -2.79
C PRO A 24 -14.90 -8.98 -4.31
N LEU A 25 -15.92 -8.24 -4.75
CA LEU A 25 -16.23 -8.01 -6.16
C LEU A 25 -15.31 -6.97 -6.81
N ILE A 26 -14.62 -6.15 -5.99
CA ILE A 26 -13.72 -5.08 -6.42
C ILE A 26 -12.24 -5.47 -6.20
N ASN A 27 -11.92 -6.21 -5.14
CA ASN A 27 -10.55 -6.52 -4.75
C ASN A 27 -9.81 -7.43 -5.74
N HIS A 28 -10.53 -8.18 -6.58
CA HIS A 28 -9.97 -9.18 -7.50
C HIS A 28 -9.08 -10.25 -6.82
N LYS A 29 -9.33 -10.54 -5.54
CA LYS A 29 -8.56 -11.47 -4.71
C LYS A 29 -7.06 -11.13 -4.63
N ILE A 30 -6.72 -9.84 -4.69
CA ILE A 30 -5.32 -9.39 -4.66
C ILE A 30 -4.69 -9.75 -3.31
N THR A 31 -5.45 -9.63 -2.22
CA THR A 31 -4.97 -9.96 -0.88
C THR A 31 -4.56 -11.44 -0.78
N GLU A 32 -5.43 -12.33 -1.24
CA GLU A 32 -5.21 -13.77 -1.28
C GLU A 32 -4.06 -14.12 -2.23
N MET A 33 -3.99 -13.44 -3.38
CA MET A 33 -2.90 -13.63 -4.35
C MET A 33 -1.53 -13.30 -3.74
N ILE A 34 -1.43 -12.25 -2.92
CA ILE A 34 -0.20 -11.92 -2.18
C ILE A 34 0.13 -13.01 -1.17
N ALA A 35 -0.86 -13.44 -0.39
CA ALA A 35 -0.67 -14.50 0.61
C ALA A 35 -0.23 -15.83 -0.02
N ASP A 36 -0.80 -16.19 -1.18
CA ASP A 36 -0.44 -17.38 -1.98
C ASP A 36 1.00 -17.33 -2.53
N LEU A 37 1.64 -16.15 -2.53
CA LEU A 37 3.06 -16.00 -2.88
C LEU A 37 3.98 -16.19 -1.66
N GLY A 38 3.43 -16.52 -0.49
CA GLY A 38 4.18 -16.80 0.74
C GLY A 38 4.56 -15.56 1.54
N VAL A 39 3.97 -14.40 1.22
CA VAL A 39 4.29 -13.12 1.87
C VAL A 39 3.16 -12.70 2.80
N SER A 40 3.52 -12.14 3.96
CA SER A 40 2.51 -11.59 4.87
C SER A 40 1.93 -10.31 4.29
N VAL A 41 0.62 -10.15 4.39
CA VAL A 41 -0.09 -8.94 3.94
C VAL A 41 -0.91 -8.35 5.08
N ILE A 42 -0.86 -7.02 5.24
CA ILE A 42 -1.72 -6.25 6.13
C ILE A 42 -2.29 -5.05 5.37
N THR A 43 -3.33 -4.43 5.92
CA THR A 43 -3.90 -3.19 5.39
C THR A 43 -3.57 -2.01 6.30
N GLU A 44 -3.82 -0.78 5.84
CA GLU A 44 -3.60 0.43 6.65
C GLU A 44 -4.45 0.48 7.92
N ASP A 45 -5.57 -0.25 7.96
CA ASP A 45 -6.41 -0.39 9.15
C ASP A 45 -5.75 -1.22 10.27
N CYS A 46 -4.70 -1.98 9.95
CA CYS A 46 -3.94 -2.77 10.92
C CYS A 46 -2.89 -1.95 11.68
N LEU A 47 -2.69 -0.68 11.32
CA LEU A 47 -1.62 0.15 11.89
C LEU A 47 -2.04 0.72 13.27
N PRO A 48 -1.14 0.71 14.28
CA PRO A 48 -1.44 1.24 15.60
C PRO A 48 -1.78 2.73 15.54
N LEU A 49 -2.85 3.15 16.24
CA LEU A 49 -3.28 4.54 16.28
C LEU A 49 -2.23 5.46 16.91
N GLU A 50 -1.41 4.93 17.82
CA GLU A 50 -0.35 5.65 18.51
C GLU A 50 0.87 5.89 17.64
N GLN A 51 0.99 5.17 16.51
CA GLN A 51 2.08 5.28 15.55
C GLN A 51 1.71 6.12 14.33
N ARG A 52 0.59 6.84 14.40
CA ARG A 52 0.19 7.75 13.33
C ARG A 52 1.11 8.96 13.25
N SER A 53 1.53 9.26 12.04
CA SER A 53 2.38 10.36 11.65
C SER A 53 1.63 11.69 11.74
N ASP A 54 2.35 12.73 12.14
CA ASP A 54 1.84 14.09 12.12
C ASP A 54 1.93 14.66 10.68
N LEU A 55 0.88 14.44 9.90
CA LEU A 55 0.78 14.91 8.51
C LEU A 55 0.82 16.44 8.37
N SER A 56 0.63 17.21 9.45
CA SER A 56 0.77 18.68 9.37
C SER A 56 2.19 19.11 9.00
N LYS A 57 3.17 18.22 9.16
CA LYS A 57 4.58 18.46 8.86
C LYS A 57 5.00 18.06 7.45
N THR A 58 4.13 17.40 6.67
CA THR A 58 4.54 16.74 5.41
C THR A 58 4.33 17.61 4.17
N GLY A 59 3.85 18.85 4.28
CA GLY A 59 3.55 19.70 3.12
C GLY A 59 2.38 19.19 2.24
N ILE A 60 1.78 18.06 2.63
CA ILE A 60 0.69 17.39 1.92
C ILE A 60 -0.63 18.07 2.23
N LEU A 61 -1.50 18.14 1.23
CA LEU A 61 -2.86 18.66 1.40
C LEU A 61 -3.77 17.64 2.12
N THR A 62 -3.96 17.81 3.43
CA THR A 62 -4.71 16.87 4.27
C THR A 62 -6.23 17.11 4.29
N GLN A 63 -6.88 17.24 3.12
CA GLN A 63 -8.32 17.56 3.04
C GLN A 63 -9.26 16.37 3.27
N TRP A 64 -8.81 15.13 3.05
CA TRP A 64 -9.68 13.95 3.06
C TRP A 64 -9.14 12.86 3.99
N ALA A 65 -10.00 12.33 4.84
CA ALA A 65 -9.62 11.35 5.87
C ALA A 65 -9.00 10.07 5.28
N TYR A 66 -9.50 9.55 4.15
CA TYR A 66 -9.01 8.29 3.57
C TYR A 66 -7.64 8.42 2.89
N PRO A 67 -7.36 9.42 2.03
CA PRO A 67 -6.01 9.71 1.57
C PRO A 67 -5.03 9.98 2.72
N ASN A 68 -5.46 10.70 3.76
CA ASN A 68 -4.61 10.94 4.93
C ASN A 68 -4.15 9.62 5.58
N ARG A 69 -5.04 8.62 5.69
CA ARG A 69 -4.67 7.27 6.17
C ARG A 69 -3.64 6.59 5.27
N MET A 70 -3.76 6.74 3.95
CA MET A 70 -2.78 6.19 3.00
C MET A 70 -1.41 6.86 3.13
N TYR A 71 -1.38 8.19 3.34
CA TYR A 71 -0.12 8.94 3.55
C TYR A 71 0.57 8.51 4.84
N ASP A 72 -0.19 8.42 5.92
CA ASP A 72 0.29 7.94 7.21
C ASP A 72 0.86 6.51 7.11
N ALA A 73 0.12 5.63 6.44
CA ALA A 73 0.57 4.26 6.17
C ALA A 73 1.84 4.20 5.33
N ALA A 74 1.99 5.09 4.35
CA ALA A 74 3.20 5.18 3.53
C ALA A 74 4.41 5.66 4.34
N ILE A 75 4.24 6.63 5.25
CA ILE A 75 5.30 7.08 6.17
C ILE A 75 5.70 5.94 7.11
N TRP A 76 4.72 5.28 7.72
CA TRP A 76 4.93 4.15 8.61
C TRP A 76 5.70 3.01 7.95
N ALA A 77 5.38 2.70 6.69
CA ALA A 77 6.11 1.72 5.90
C ALA A 77 7.51 2.21 5.51
N GLY A 78 7.66 3.50 5.17
CA GLY A 78 8.91 4.16 4.84
C GLY A 78 9.98 3.99 5.93
N GLU A 79 9.58 4.11 7.19
CA GLU A 79 10.45 3.95 8.36
C GLU A 79 10.93 2.49 8.58
N ARG A 80 10.34 1.50 7.87
CA ARG A 80 10.59 0.08 8.09
C ARG A 80 11.22 -0.58 6.87
N ARG A 81 12.36 -1.22 7.09
CA ARG A 81 13.13 -1.85 5.99
C ARG A 81 12.40 -3.02 5.34
N ASN A 82 11.70 -3.85 6.11
CA ASN A 82 11.05 -5.08 5.63
C ASN A 82 9.58 -4.89 5.21
N VAL A 83 9.11 -3.65 5.07
CA VAL A 83 7.73 -3.34 4.68
C VAL A 83 7.71 -2.70 3.29
N GLU A 84 6.97 -3.30 2.35
CA GLU A 84 6.74 -2.72 1.03
C GLU A 84 5.27 -2.34 0.83
N VAL A 85 5.02 -1.27 0.08
CA VAL A 85 3.67 -0.73 -0.13
C VAL A 85 3.14 -1.11 -1.50
N VAL A 86 1.92 -1.66 -1.51
CA VAL A 86 1.12 -1.86 -2.72
C VAL A 86 -0.12 -0.98 -2.60
N GLN A 87 -0.29 -0.04 -3.53
CA GLN A 87 -1.46 0.82 -3.58
C GLN A 87 -2.46 0.31 -4.62
N LEU A 88 -3.71 0.11 -4.18
CA LEU A 88 -4.86 -0.11 -5.05
C LEU A 88 -5.45 1.25 -5.46
N ASN A 89 -5.78 1.38 -6.74
CA ASN A 89 -6.39 2.58 -7.32
C ASN A 89 -7.49 2.19 -8.31
N SER A 90 -8.57 2.97 -8.38
CA SER A 90 -9.60 2.86 -9.41
C SER A 90 -9.59 4.11 -10.29
N PHE A 91 -9.45 3.97 -11.61
CA PHE A 91 -9.48 5.09 -12.55
C PHE A 91 -10.79 5.88 -12.45
N GLY A 92 -10.71 7.19 -12.69
CA GLY A 92 -11.87 8.08 -12.70
C GLY A 92 -12.19 8.79 -11.38
N CYS A 93 -11.46 8.53 -10.31
CA CYS A 93 -11.56 9.31 -9.08
C CYS A 93 -10.55 10.48 -9.11
N GLY A 94 -10.99 11.70 -9.46
CA GLY A 94 -10.11 12.88 -9.59
C GLY A 94 -9.07 13.10 -8.49
N PRO A 95 -9.44 13.14 -7.19
CA PRO A 95 -8.48 13.31 -6.10
C PRO A 95 -7.52 12.12 -5.92
N ASP A 96 -7.74 10.98 -6.58
CA ASP A 96 -6.86 9.81 -6.48
C ASP A 96 -5.53 10.05 -7.19
N ALA A 97 -5.52 10.81 -8.28
CA ALA A 97 -4.28 11.20 -8.96
C ALA A 97 -3.33 11.92 -8.00
N VAL A 98 -3.86 12.87 -7.21
CA VAL A 98 -3.10 13.55 -6.15
C VAL A 98 -2.62 12.54 -5.11
N SER A 99 -3.50 11.67 -4.61
CA SER A 99 -3.09 10.71 -3.58
C SER A 99 -2.01 9.71 -4.02
N VAL A 100 -2.03 9.31 -5.29
CA VAL A 100 -1.02 8.44 -5.90
C VAL A 100 0.34 9.15 -5.94
N ASP A 101 0.35 10.40 -6.38
CA ASP A 101 1.57 11.20 -6.45
C ASP A 101 2.15 11.49 -5.06
N GLU A 102 1.30 11.79 -4.08
CA GLU A 102 1.72 12.01 -2.69
C GLU A 102 2.29 10.74 -2.05
N VAL A 103 1.61 9.58 -2.18
CA VAL A 103 2.13 8.30 -1.70
C VAL A 103 3.47 7.97 -2.36
N LYS A 104 3.59 8.21 -3.67
CA LYS A 104 4.84 8.01 -4.40
C LYS A 104 5.96 8.91 -3.89
N ALA A 105 5.67 10.19 -3.63
CA ALA A 105 6.63 11.14 -3.10
C ALA A 105 7.13 10.71 -1.72
N ILE A 106 6.21 10.38 -0.80
CA ILE A 106 6.53 9.88 0.54
C ILE A 106 7.46 8.67 0.44
N LEU A 107 7.07 7.62 -0.29
CA LEU A 107 7.89 6.41 -0.40
C LEU A 107 9.26 6.69 -1.03
N GLY A 108 9.32 7.63 -1.96
CA GLY A 108 10.56 8.09 -2.58
C GLY A 108 11.55 8.72 -1.60
N GLU A 109 11.07 9.46 -0.59
CA GLU A 109 11.93 10.01 0.48
C GLU A 109 12.64 8.92 1.30
N TYR A 110 12.01 7.75 1.43
CA TYR A 110 12.56 6.57 2.10
C TYR A 110 13.28 5.62 1.14
N GLY A 111 13.41 5.96 -0.15
CA GLY A 111 14.05 5.12 -1.16
C GLY A 111 13.26 3.86 -1.53
N LYS A 112 11.95 3.83 -1.28
CA LYS A 112 11.06 2.70 -1.57
C LYS A 112 10.37 2.85 -2.93
N THR A 113 10.10 1.72 -3.57
CA THR A 113 9.40 1.71 -4.86
C THR A 113 7.90 1.75 -4.64
N HIS A 114 7.23 2.68 -5.31
CA HIS A 114 5.77 2.74 -5.30
C HIS A 114 5.15 1.72 -6.27
N THR A 115 4.52 0.68 -5.73
CA THR A 115 3.81 -0.32 -6.54
C THR A 115 2.32 0.02 -6.62
N LEU A 116 1.90 0.54 -7.78
CA LEU A 116 0.49 0.85 -8.06
C LEU A 116 -0.19 -0.28 -8.82
N ILE A 117 -1.36 -0.72 -8.35
CA ILE A 117 -2.27 -1.62 -9.07
C ILE A 117 -3.57 -0.87 -9.36
N ARG A 118 -3.85 -0.66 -10.64
CA ARG A 118 -5.13 -0.08 -11.10
C ARG A 118 -6.13 -1.19 -11.26
N ILE A 119 -7.12 -1.25 -10.38
CA ILE A 119 -7.99 -2.42 -10.24
C ILE A 119 -9.06 -2.52 -11.33
N ASP A 120 -9.55 -1.38 -11.80
CA ASP A 120 -10.56 -1.27 -12.84
C ASP A 120 -9.99 -1.53 -14.24
N GLU A 121 -8.67 -1.34 -14.41
CA GLU A 121 -7.93 -1.70 -15.62
C GLU A 121 -7.44 -3.15 -15.61
N ILE A 122 -7.78 -3.96 -14.58
CA ILE A 122 -7.37 -5.37 -14.53
C ILE A 122 -8.13 -6.16 -15.59
N THR A 123 -7.42 -6.40 -16.70
CA THR A 123 -7.87 -7.30 -17.76
C THR A 123 -7.54 -8.77 -17.47
N SER A 124 -6.53 -9.04 -16.63
CA SER A 124 -6.13 -10.39 -16.23
C SER A 124 -5.49 -10.40 -14.83
N PRO A 125 -5.98 -11.23 -13.88
CA PRO A 125 -5.33 -11.45 -12.59
C PRO A 125 -3.87 -11.91 -12.70
N GLY A 126 -3.48 -12.54 -13.81
CA GLY A 126 -2.09 -12.96 -14.05
C GLY A 126 -1.11 -11.79 -14.15
N SER A 127 -1.54 -10.65 -14.71
CA SER A 127 -0.69 -9.45 -14.81
C SER A 127 -0.38 -8.88 -13.43
N VAL A 128 -1.39 -8.85 -12.55
CA VAL A 128 -1.24 -8.41 -11.16
C VAL A 128 -0.30 -9.35 -10.40
N ARG A 129 -0.47 -10.68 -10.58
CA ARG A 129 0.40 -11.69 -9.95
C ARG A 129 1.86 -11.53 -10.36
N LEU A 130 2.13 -11.24 -11.64
CA LEU A 130 3.49 -10.99 -12.12
C LEU A 130 4.08 -9.73 -11.50
N ARG A 131 3.32 -8.63 -11.41
CA ARG A 131 3.79 -7.38 -10.80
C ARG A 131 4.13 -7.57 -9.31
N ILE A 132 3.29 -8.26 -8.56
CA ILE A 132 3.54 -8.56 -7.14
C ILE A 132 4.76 -9.47 -7.00
N ARG A 133 4.90 -10.49 -7.85
CA ARG A 133 6.08 -11.35 -7.85
C ARG A 133 7.37 -10.55 -8.10
N SER A 134 7.36 -9.67 -9.10
CA SER A 134 8.53 -8.82 -9.40
C SER A 134 8.88 -7.90 -8.24
N LEU A 135 7.88 -7.36 -7.51
CA LEU A 135 8.13 -6.60 -6.28
C LEU A 135 8.86 -7.46 -5.24
N ILE A 136 8.34 -8.66 -4.97
CA ILE A 136 8.91 -9.59 -3.97
C ILE A 136 10.34 -10.00 -4.34
N GLU A 137 10.65 -10.18 -5.62
CA GLU A 137 11.98 -10.55 -6.10
C GLU A 137 12.98 -9.38 -6.15
N SER A 138 12.51 -8.13 -6.03
CA SER A 138 13.33 -6.92 -6.15
C SER A 138 13.88 -6.38 -4.82
N VAL A 139 13.46 -6.94 -3.70
CA VAL A 139 13.79 -6.49 -2.33
C VAL A 139 14.83 -7.35 -1.63
#